data_AF-A0A2R4FQ38-F1
#
_entry.id   AF-A0A2R4FQ38-F1
#
_cell.length_a   1.000
_cell.length_b   1.000
_cell.length_c   1.000
_cell.angle_alpha   90.00
_cell.angle_beta   90.00
_cell.angle_gamma   90.00
#
_symmetry.space_group_name_H-M   'P 1'
#
loop_
_entity.id
_entity.type
_entity.pdbx_description
1 polymer ?
#
loop_
_entity_poly.entity_id
_entity_poly.type
_entity_poly.pdbx_seq_one_letter_code
_entity_poly.pdbx_strand_id
1 'polypeptide(L)'
;MRIQPRQELLEIWAATVRTSWQDGKWQWGGRDGPNSISDAEQLLCILLPATQADFGLDRPDETAEEMIRALRPLGTATQIPRILIQVLTEYYQRYTDKSGTPVFSGRTYFQTDGGEPSEQQLDLDIVDSFAMSITLSLAAIGFARVFRTAVRREEILREIDELESMASARLTAAMVGLLRSFAVNVFDVDSDEGQALVRTLNQSNLPQRQIVAQLRRRLRQTIASFREVMIGSGQVADLDSPNRLFECGWSWGIVRDAPDVETTEPVGQQPVGVAPEEPYLYFTVIAIDAIEELFTERTRILGLLNEEQQRLSRALQLRWDLTRGYWATVATFGDGHRWPLEDIPWRTTDRDATDYYTLLVTSLAVKGLVVERGADAELGRVGAVLEELANRARITRRPFDQDPALALHSPGVRMTLQNSEKLGGPTLRWTVTEFSALLLQRTVYIAGLLSDAEQRARMLDLADLVWDHLVLRRLERGSGRSLWDQPARVFRQFDEFHDSPSWYYTERVVQGLVTTVRVLRRPPLRSERLTMHALDLLNEAEHLYDMELLAGAAEAGPKMQQTLQVVRVNLRRAREIVHERPGTAAALTSSVLRWLDELNAARRDVAEAG
;
A
#
# COMPACT_ATOMS: atom_id res chain seq x y z
N MET A 1 -0.86 19.85 -2.86
CA MET A 1 -0.24 18.71 -3.54
C MET A 1 0.45 19.17 -4.82
N ARG A 2 1.78 19.25 -4.74
CA ARG A 2 2.71 19.64 -5.79
C ARG A 2 3.33 18.43 -6.49
N ILE A 3 3.32 17.25 -5.85
CA ILE A 3 3.80 16.00 -6.45
C ILE A 3 3.13 15.77 -7.80
N GLN A 4 3.92 15.49 -8.84
CA GLN A 4 3.44 15.13 -10.17
C GLN A 4 3.64 13.63 -10.40
N PRO A 5 2.86 12.75 -9.74
CA PRO A 5 3.20 11.33 -9.65
C PRO A 5 3.32 10.64 -11.01
N ARG A 6 2.57 11.10 -12.01
CA ARG A 6 2.69 10.56 -13.36
C ARG A 6 4.07 10.81 -13.97
N GLN A 7 4.55 12.04 -13.90
CA GLN A 7 5.87 12.41 -14.41
C GLN A 7 6.96 11.66 -13.63
N GLU A 8 6.86 11.63 -12.30
CA GLU A 8 7.85 10.97 -11.44
C GLU A 8 7.95 9.47 -11.73
N LEU A 9 6.81 8.79 -11.94
CA LEU A 9 6.81 7.37 -12.31
C LEU A 9 7.44 7.11 -13.69
N LEU A 10 7.25 8.01 -14.66
CA LEU A 10 7.92 7.91 -15.97
C LEU A 10 9.43 8.13 -15.86
N GLU A 11 9.88 9.05 -15.00
CA GLU A 11 11.30 9.26 -14.71
C GLU A 11 11.93 8.04 -14.04
N ILE A 12 11.22 7.42 -13.10
CA ILE A 12 11.63 6.16 -12.46
C ILE A 12 11.74 5.05 -13.50
N TRP A 13 10.74 4.85 -14.35
CA TRP A 13 10.80 3.85 -15.43
C TRP A 13 12.01 4.02 -16.34
N ALA A 14 12.27 5.24 -16.79
CA ALA A 14 13.44 5.54 -17.61
C ALA A 14 14.76 5.26 -16.87
N ALA A 15 14.79 5.49 -15.55
CA ALA A 15 15.96 5.21 -14.72
C ALA A 15 16.14 3.72 -14.40
N THR A 16 15.05 2.99 -14.13
CA THR A 16 15.05 1.54 -13.97
C THR A 16 15.58 0.87 -15.22
N VAL A 17 15.00 1.15 -16.40
CA VAL A 17 15.47 0.53 -17.65
C VAL A 17 16.91 0.88 -17.96
N ARG A 18 17.34 2.14 -17.75
CA ARG A 18 18.75 2.51 -17.97
C ARG A 18 19.72 1.75 -17.07
N THR A 19 19.30 1.43 -15.84
CA THR A 19 20.12 0.69 -14.88
C THR A 19 20.11 -0.80 -15.19
N SER A 20 18.92 -1.33 -15.47
CA SER A 20 18.61 -2.76 -15.51
C SER A 20 18.71 -3.37 -16.90
N TRP A 21 18.67 -2.58 -17.99
CA TRP A 21 18.76 -3.10 -19.35
C TRP A 21 20.06 -2.65 -20.00
N GLN A 22 21.03 -3.55 -20.02
CA GLN A 22 22.36 -3.30 -20.58
C GLN A 22 22.73 -4.40 -21.57
N ASP A 23 23.29 -4.02 -22.71
CA ASP A 23 23.71 -4.94 -23.78
C ASP A 23 22.62 -5.93 -24.22
N GLY A 24 21.35 -5.49 -24.21
CA GLY A 24 20.20 -6.30 -24.61
C GLY A 24 19.81 -7.38 -23.60
N LYS A 25 20.29 -7.29 -22.36
CA LYS A 25 19.97 -8.22 -21.27
C LYS A 25 19.54 -7.47 -20.02
N TRP A 26 18.72 -8.14 -19.22
CA TRP A 26 18.37 -7.67 -17.90
C TRP A 26 19.52 -7.92 -16.92
N GLN A 27 19.87 -6.91 -16.14
CA GLN A 27 20.88 -6.93 -15.12
C GLN A 27 20.18 -6.98 -13.77
N TRP A 28 20.38 -8.09 -13.06
CA TRP A 28 19.79 -8.37 -11.76
C TRP A 28 20.60 -7.77 -10.62
N GLY A 29 19.93 -7.49 -9.51
CA GLY A 29 20.51 -6.92 -8.31
C GLY A 29 20.72 -5.41 -8.35
N GLY A 30 21.16 -4.88 -7.21
CA GLY A 30 21.45 -3.47 -7.00
C GLY A 30 22.61 -3.31 -6.03
N ARG A 31 22.51 -2.33 -5.13
CA ARG A 31 23.47 -2.12 -4.03
C ARG A 31 23.73 -3.39 -3.21
N ASP A 32 22.67 -4.10 -2.89
CA ASP A 32 22.67 -5.24 -1.97
C ASP A 32 22.82 -6.58 -2.71
N GLY A 33 23.15 -6.55 -4.01
CA GLY A 33 23.26 -7.74 -4.86
C GLY A 33 21.90 -8.37 -5.24
N PRO A 34 21.93 -9.47 -6.01
CA PRO A 34 20.74 -10.16 -6.47
C PRO A 34 20.24 -11.16 -5.42
N ASN A 35 18.94 -11.12 -5.16
CA ASN A 35 18.19 -12.14 -4.42
C ASN A 35 16.72 -12.10 -4.87
N SER A 36 15.91 -13.06 -4.42
CA SER A 36 14.53 -13.19 -4.87
C SER A 36 13.66 -11.97 -4.55
N ILE A 37 14.01 -11.21 -3.51
CA ILE A 37 13.27 -10.03 -3.06
C ILE A 37 13.75 -8.80 -3.85
N SER A 38 15.05 -8.54 -3.84
CA SER A 38 15.70 -7.42 -4.57
C SER A 38 15.33 -7.40 -6.05
N ASP A 39 15.36 -8.57 -6.70
CA ASP A 39 15.04 -8.68 -8.12
C ASP A 39 13.53 -8.52 -8.38
N ALA A 40 12.67 -8.92 -7.43
CA ALA A 40 11.24 -8.65 -7.51
C ALA A 40 10.93 -7.16 -7.34
N GLU A 41 11.57 -6.49 -6.38
CA GLU A 41 11.45 -5.05 -6.14
C GLU A 41 11.85 -4.24 -7.38
N GLN A 42 12.93 -4.66 -8.03
CA GLN A 42 13.39 -4.10 -9.29
C GLN A 42 12.32 -4.20 -10.40
N LEU A 43 11.66 -5.36 -10.54
CA LEU A 43 10.60 -5.56 -11.53
C LEU A 43 9.32 -4.77 -11.18
N LEU A 44 8.99 -4.68 -9.90
CA LEU A 44 7.82 -3.96 -9.41
C LEU A 44 7.92 -2.45 -9.62
N CYS A 45 9.13 -1.90 -9.74
CA CYS A 45 9.33 -0.52 -10.19
C CYS A 45 8.67 -0.23 -11.56
N ILE A 46 8.56 -1.25 -12.43
CA ILE A 46 7.85 -1.18 -13.71
C ILE A 46 6.42 -1.68 -13.58
N LEU A 47 6.22 -2.84 -12.95
CA LEU A 47 4.92 -3.52 -12.95
C LEU A 47 3.86 -2.87 -12.06
N LEU A 48 4.23 -2.28 -10.91
CA LEU A 48 3.25 -1.63 -10.06
C LEU A 48 2.56 -0.46 -10.78
N PRO A 49 3.29 0.52 -11.38
CA PRO A 49 2.61 1.57 -12.13
C PRO A 49 1.80 1.03 -13.32
N ALA A 50 2.33 0.02 -14.00
CA ALA A 50 1.67 -0.57 -15.16
C ALA A 50 0.32 -1.20 -14.82
N THR A 51 0.26 -1.92 -13.71
CA THR A 51 -0.93 -2.69 -13.31
C THR A 51 -1.84 -1.94 -12.33
N GLN A 52 -1.33 -0.97 -11.59
CA GLN A 52 -2.04 -0.33 -10.48
C GLN A 52 -2.30 1.18 -10.66
N ALA A 53 -1.68 1.86 -11.64
CA ALA A 53 -1.79 3.30 -11.86
C ALA A 53 -2.29 3.71 -13.27
N ASP A 54 -2.92 2.80 -14.02
CA ASP A 54 -3.32 2.92 -15.45
C ASP A 54 -2.17 3.37 -16.37
N PHE A 55 -0.98 2.81 -16.18
CA PHE A 55 0.08 2.89 -17.17
C PHE A 55 0.05 1.65 -18.06
N GLY A 56 -1.03 1.47 -18.83
CA GLY A 56 -1.32 0.24 -19.57
C GLY A 56 -0.28 -0.13 -20.64
N LEU A 57 0.82 -0.74 -20.22
CA LEU A 57 1.86 -1.34 -21.07
C LEU A 57 1.44 -2.70 -21.65
N ASP A 58 0.43 -3.31 -21.03
CA ASP A 58 -0.20 -4.56 -21.44
C ASP A 58 -1.13 -4.38 -22.65
N ARG A 59 -1.36 -3.14 -23.13
CA ARG A 59 -2.17 -2.83 -24.31
C ARG A 59 -1.35 -2.00 -25.32
N PRO A 60 -0.62 -2.66 -26.24
CA PRO A 60 0.27 -1.97 -27.19
C PRO A 60 -0.41 -0.87 -28.00
N ASP A 61 -1.67 -1.10 -28.40
CA ASP A 61 -2.45 -0.17 -29.24
C ASP A 61 -2.94 1.08 -28.48
N GLU A 62 -2.99 1.02 -27.14
CA GLU A 62 -3.46 2.10 -26.25
C GLU A 62 -2.31 2.74 -25.46
N THR A 63 -1.06 2.25 -25.63
CA THR A 63 0.09 2.72 -24.84
C THR A 63 0.47 4.14 -25.23
N ALA A 64 0.50 5.05 -24.25
CA ALA A 64 0.83 6.46 -24.48
C ALA A 64 2.30 6.65 -24.93
N GLU A 65 2.54 7.62 -25.83
CA GLU A 65 3.88 7.91 -26.38
C GLU A 65 4.94 8.20 -25.31
N GLU A 66 4.56 8.86 -24.22
CA GLU A 66 5.47 9.17 -23.11
C GLU A 66 5.93 7.92 -22.36
N MET A 67 5.09 6.89 -22.25
CA MET A 67 5.44 5.59 -21.65
C MET A 67 6.44 4.85 -22.55
N ILE A 68 6.17 4.83 -23.85
CA ILE A 68 7.08 4.24 -24.86
C ILE A 68 8.42 4.98 -24.84
N ARG A 69 8.41 6.30 -24.68
CA ARG A 69 9.63 7.10 -24.57
C ARG A 69 10.43 6.77 -23.32
N ALA A 70 9.78 6.62 -22.17
CA ALA A 70 10.44 6.24 -20.91
C ALA A 70 11.09 4.85 -21.02
N LEU A 71 10.43 3.90 -21.67
CA LEU A 71 10.91 2.52 -21.82
C LEU A 71 11.61 2.24 -23.15
N ARG A 72 11.98 3.27 -23.91
CA ARG A 72 12.54 3.15 -25.27
C ARG A 72 13.70 2.16 -25.40
N PRO A 73 14.62 2.00 -24.43
CA PRO A 73 15.68 1.01 -24.55
C PRO A 73 15.18 -0.44 -24.64
N LEU A 74 13.97 -0.73 -24.16
CA LEU A 74 13.30 -2.03 -24.34
C LEU A 74 12.65 -2.15 -25.72
N GLY A 75 12.44 -1.06 -26.47
CA GLY A 75 11.93 -1.09 -27.84
C GLY A 75 10.62 -0.33 -28.06
N THR A 76 9.83 -0.80 -29.02
CA THR A 76 8.54 -0.20 -29.41
C THR A 76 7.37 -0.66 -28.52
N ALA A 77 6.19 -0.05 -28.71
CA ALA A 77 4.96 -0.41 -27.98
C ALA A 77 4.63 -1.91 -28.00
N THR A 78 4.97 -2.62 -29.06
CA THR A 78 4.74 -4.07 -29.18
C THR A 78 5.90 -4.92 -28.66
N GLN A 79 7.12 -4.37 -28.61
CA GLN A 79 8.31 -5.08 -28.12
C GLN A 79 8.41 -5.02 -26.59
N ILE A 80 8.09 -3.87 -25.98
CA ILE A 80 8.14 -3.64 -24.54
C ILE A 80 7.42 -4.77 -23.76
N PRO A 81 6.13 -5.06 -23.99
CA PRO A 81 5.43 -6.09 -23.22
C PRO A 81 6.00 -7.50 -23.44
N ARG A 82 6.49 -7.82 -24.64
CA ARG A 82 7.13 -9.11 -24.91
C ARG A 82 8.44 -9.26 -24.12
N ILE A 83 9.26 -8.21 -24.08
CA ILE A 83 10.50 -8.23 -23.30
C ILE A 83 10.21 -8.34 -21.81
N LEU A 84 9.18 -7.64 -21.32
CA LEU A 84 8.77 -7.80 -19.91
C LEU A 84 8.33 -9.23 -19.60
N ILE A 85 7.62 -9.91 -20.50
CA ILE A 85 7.30 -11.34 -20.33
C ILE A 85 8.57 -12.18 -20.23
N GLN A 86 9.52 -11.97 -21.13
CA GLN A 86 10.79 -12.73 -21.12
C GLN A 86 11.59 -12.51 -19.83
N VAL A 87 11.69 -11.26 -19.37
CA VAL A 87 12.39 -10.92 -18.13
C VAL A 87 11.67 -11.51 -16.90
N LEU A 88 10.34 -11.49 -16.88
CA LEU A 88 9.57 -12.12 -15.81
C LEU A 88 9.75 -13.64 -15.80
N THR A 89 9.70 -14.28 -16.97
CA THR A 89 9.98 -15.72 -17.09
C THR A 89 11.38 -16.06 -16.59
N GLU A 90 12.39 -15.25 -16.93
CA GLU A 90 13.76 -15.39 -16.41
C GLU A 90 13.80 -15.29 -14.88
N TYR A 91 13.08 -14.33 -14.28
CA TYR A 91 12.99 -14.21 -12.83
C TYR A 91 12.41 -15.49 -12.18
N TYR A 92 11.27 -15.99 -12.68
CA TYR A 92 10.65 -17.18 -12.09
C TYR A 92 11.53 -18.42 -12.25
N GLN A 93 12.21 -18.57 -13.39
CA GLN A 93 13.17 -19.65 -13.62
C GLN A 93 14.38 -19.54 -12.68
N ARG A 94 14.90 -18.33 -12.48
CA ARG A 94 16.04 -18.06 -11.60
C ARG A 94 15.76 -18.39 -10.15
N TYR A 95 14.53 -18.13 -9.69
CA TYR A 95 14.10 -18.34 -8.30
C TYR A 95 13.21 -19.57 -8.13
N THR A 96 13.50 -20.61 -8.90
CA THR A 96 12.96 -21.97 -8.76
C THR A 96 14.12 -22.94 -8.71
N ASP A 97 14.14 -23.83 -7.72
CA ASP A 97 15.21 -24.81 -7.57
C ASP A 97 15.10 -25.96 -8.58
N LYS A 98 16.06 -26.89 -8.54
CA LYS A 98 16.10 -28.05 -9.45
C LYS A 98 14.94 -29.04 -9.24
N SER A 99 14.27 -28.99 -8.09
CA SER A 99 13.08 -29.80 -7.80
C SER A 99 11.79 -29.16 -8.30
N GLY A 100 11.86 -27.93 -8.82
CA GLY A 100 10.69 -27.15 -9.19
C GLY A 100 10.08 -26.37 -8.02
N THR A 101 10.74 -26.33 -6.86
CA THR A 101 10.26 -25.60 -5.67
C THR A 101 10.66 -24.13 -5.79
N PRO A 102 9.71 -23.17 -5.69
CA PRO A 102 10.05 -21.75 -5.66
C PRO A 102 10.90 -21.40 -4.43
N VAL A 103 11.92 -20.56 -4.61
CA VAL A 103 12.84 -20.13 -3.55
C VAL A 103 12.38 -18.79 -2.97
N PHE A 104 12.25 -18.70 -1.64
CA PHE A 104 11.83 -17.48 -0.93
C PHE A 104 12.87 -16.95 0.05
N SER A 105 14.13 -17.35 -0.13
CA SER A 105 15.22 -16.95 0.73
C SER A 105 15.55 -15.45 0.65
N GLY A 106 15.92 -14.87 1.80
CA GLY A 106 16.39 -13.48 1.91
C GLY A 106 17.83 -13.24 1.42
N ARG A 107 18.65 -14.29 1.32
CA ARG A 107 20.09 -14.27 0.96
C ARG A 107 20.82 -12.99 1.39
N THR A 108 21.13 -12.10 0.44
CA THR A 108 21.98 -10.92 0.64
C THR A 108 21.35 -9.84 1.52
N TYR A 109 20.06 -9.94 1.85
CA TYR A 109 19.41 -9.07 2.82
C TYR A 109 19.65 -9.53 4.27
N PHE A 110 20.09 -10.78 4.50
CA PHE A 110 20.46 -11.21 5.83
C PHE A 110 21.78 -10.57 6.26
N GLN A 111 21.75 -9.88 7.40
CA GLN A 111 22.92 -9.25 8.01
C GLN A 111 23.27 -9.94 9.33
N THR A 112 24.43 -9.67 9.88
CA THR A 112 24.87 -10.16 11.20
C THR A 112 25.57 -9.04 11.96
N ASP A 113 25.64 -9.13 13.29
CA ASP A 113 26.48 -8.22 14.09
C ASP A 113 27.96 -8.66 14.11
N GLY A 114 28.27 -9.81 13.50
CA GLY A 114 29.60 -10.39 13.41
C GLY A 114 29.57 -11.83 12.90
N GLY A 115 30.59 -12.22 12.13
CA GLY A 115 30.67 -13.52 11.46
C GLY A 115 29.82 -13.59 10.18
N GLU A 116 30.10 -14.58 9.33
CA GLU A 116 29.34 -14.81 8.10
C GLU A 116 28.19 -15.79 8.36
N PRO A 117 26.97 -15.53 7.83
CA PRO A 117 25.89 -16.52 7.81
C PRO A 117 26.33 -17.85 7.18
N SER A 118 25.83 -18.97 7.69
CA SER A 118 25.99 -20.26 7.00
C SER A 118 25.10 -20.34 5.75
N GLU A 119 25.42 -21.23 4.81
CA GLU A 119 24.55 -21.44 3.63
C GLU A 119 23.11 -21.84 4.02
N GLN A 120 22.94 -22.65 5.06
CA GLN A 120 21.62 -23.02 5.57
C GLN A 120 20.84 -21.81 6.11
N GLN A 121 21.54 -20.85 6.72
CA GLN A 121 20.94 -19.59 7.18
C GLN A 121 20.59 -18.68 6.00
N LEU A 122 21.45 -18.63 4.98
CA LEU A 122 21.17 -17.86 3.77
C LEU A 122 19.98 -18.42 3.01
N ASP A 123 19.74 -19.72 3.04
CA ASP A 123 18.60 -20.37 2.36
C ASP A 123 17.28 -20.30 3.15
N LEU A 124 17.24 -19.63 4.31
CA LEU A 124 16.01 -19.44 5.07
C LEU A 124 14.99 -18.60 4.31
N ASP A 125 13.79 -19.15 4.15
CA ASP A 125 12.62 -18.42 3.67
C ASP A 125 12.20 -17.33 4.66
N ILE A 126 11.73 -16.21 4.13
CA ILE A 126 11.32 -15.05 4.92
C ILE A 126 9.96 -14.50 4.47
N VAL A 127 9.17 -14.01 5.43
CA VAL A 127 7.82 -13.48 5.16
C VAL A 127 7.81 -12.35 4.12
N ASP A 128 8.85 -11.52 4.12
CA ASP A 128 9.00 -10.45 3.13
C ASP A 128 8.99 -10.99 1.69
N SER A 129 9.70 -12.10 1.45
CA SER A 129 9.75 -12.75 0.14
C SER A 129 8.43 -13.37 -0.27
N PHE A 130 7.70 -13.99 0.66
CA PHE A 130 6.34 -14.50 0.38
C PHE A 130 5.39 -13.36 0.02
N ALA A 131 5.39 -12.27 0.80
CA ALA A 131 4.56 -11.11 0.55
C ALA A 131 4.89 -10.45 -0.80
N MET A 132 6.17 -10.21 -1.07
CA MET A 132 6.66 -9.66 -2.34
C MET A 132 6.25 -10.55 -3.54
N SER A 133 6.27 -11.86 -3.35
CA SER A 133 5.89 -12.83 -4.40
C SER A 133 4.40 -12.82 -4.70
N ILE A 134 3.52 -12.56 -3.72
CA ILE A 134 2.10 -12.35 -3.99
C ILE A 134 1.91 -11.15 -4.92
N THR A 135 2.53 -10.01 -4.56
CA THR A 135 2.41 -8.78 -5.32
C THR A 135 2.96 -8.92 -6.74
N LEU A 136 4.15 -9.49 -6.90
CA LEU A 136 4.74 -9.71 -8.21
C LEU A 136 3.93 -10.69 -9.06
N SER A 137 3.50 -11.82 -8.50
CA SER A 137 2.73 -12.82 -9.26
C SER A 137 1.36 -12.30 -9.67
N LEU A 138 0.64 -11.57 -8.81
CA LEU A 138 -0.63 -10.95 -9.21
C LEU A 138 -0.42 -9.91 -10.32
N ALA A 139 0.64 -9.11 -10.23
CA ALA A 139 0.99 -8.14 -11.26
C ALA A 139 1.35 -8.84 -12.59
N ALA A 140 2.17 -9.89 -12.55
CA ALA A 140 2.59 -10.66 -13.72
C ALA A 140 1.41 -11.37 -14.41
N ILE A 141 0.57 -12.09 -13.65
CA ILE A 141 -0.62 -12.78 -14.19
C ILE A 141 -1.60 -11.75 -14.77
N GLY A 142 -1.85 -10.65 -14.06
CA GLY A 142 -2.73 -9.60 -14.54
C GLY A 142 -2.22 -8.96 -15.83
N PHE A 143 -0.92 -8.67 -15.91
CA PHE A 143 -0.26 -8.13 -17.11
C PHE A 143 -0.35 -9.10 -18.29
N ALA A 144 0.02 -10.37 -18.06
CA ALA A 144 0.02 -11.42 -19.07
C ALA A 144 -1.38 -11.64 -19.69
N ARG A 145 -2.42 -11.70 -18.85
CA ARG A 145 -3.81 -11.89 -19.30
C ARG A 145 -4.34 -10.74 -20.13
N VAL A 146 -4.07 -9.50 -19.75
CA VAL A 146 -4.49 -8.35 -20.55
C VAL A 146 -3.73 -8.32 -21.86
N PHE A 147 -2.40 -8.53 -21.84
CA PHE A 147 -1.58 -8.55 -23.04
C PHE A 147 -1.98 -9.67 -24.01
N ARG A 148 -2.38 -10.84 -23.50
CA ARG A 148 -2.91 -11.95 -24.31
C ARG A 148 -4.01 -11.50 -25.28
N THR A 149 -4.86 -10.56 -24.87
CA THR A 149 -5.98 -10.06 -25.70
C THR A 149 -5.52 -9.32 -26.96
N ALA A 150 -4.31 -8.77 -26.96
CA ALA A 150 -3.71 -8.06 -28.08
C ALA A 150 -2.83 -8.96 -28.98
N VAL A 151 -2.60 -10.23 -28.60
CA VAL A 151 -1.66 -11.12 -29.27
C VAL A 151 -2.40 -12.16 -30.13
N ARG A 152 -1.94 -12.34 -31.37
CA ARG A 152 -2.43 -13.40 -32.29
C ARG A 152 -1.40 -14.48 -32.63
N ARG A 153 -0.11 -14.23 -32.38
CA ARG A 153 0.97 -15.15 -32.76
C ARG A 153 1.10 -16.26 -31.71
N GLU A 154 0.98 -17.52 -32.13
CA GLU A 154 1.04 -18.69 -31.23
C GLU A 154 2.32 -18.77 -30.38
N GLU A 155 3.48 -18.42 -30.94
CA GLU A 155 4.75 -18.43 -30.20
C GLU A 155 4.68 -17.53 -28.95
N ILE A 156 4.13 -16.33 -29.10
CA ILE A 156 3.99 -15.38 -27.98
C ILE A 156 2.90 -15.83 -27.01
N LEU A 157 1.82 -16.46 -27.50
CA LEU A 157 0.80 -17.05 -26.62
C LEU A 157 1.39 -18.16 -25.72
N ARG A 158 2.32 -18.96 -26.24
CA ARG A 158 3.03 -19.97 -25.43
C ARG A 158 3.96 -19.32 -24.39
N GLU A 159 4.68 -18.26 -24.74
CA GLU A 159 5.49 -17.49 -23.78
C GLU A 159 4.61 -16.94 -22.63
N ILE A 160 3.41 -16.45 -22.95
CA ILE A 160 2.40 -15.99 -21.98
C ILE A 160 1.91 -17.14 -21.09
N ASP A 161 1.55 -18.28 -21.67
CA ASP A 161 1.06 -19.45 -20.93
C ASP A 161 2.13 -19.99 -19.95
N GLU A 162 3.40 -20.00 -20.37
CA GLU A 162 4.52 -20.40 -19.51
C GLU A 162 4.69 -19.45 -18.32
N LEU A 163 4.68 -18.14 -18.57
CA LEU A 163 4.76 -17.13 -17.51
C LEU A 163 3.59 -17.25 -16.52
N GLU A 164 2.35 -17.38 -17.01
CA GLU A 164 1.16 -17.51 -16.15
C GLU A 164 1.26 -18.76 -15.26
N SER A 165 1.72 -19.88 -15.81
CA SER A 165 1.91 -21.13 -15.06
C SER A 165 2.95 -20.97 -13.94
N MET A 166 4.13 -20.41 -14.25
CA MET A 166 5.19 -20.18 -13.27
C MET A 166 4.78 -19.18 -12.18
N ALA A 167 4.15 -18.07 -12.57
CA ALA A 167 3.66 -17.07 -11.64
C ALA A 167 2.58 -17.63 -10.72
N SER A 168 1.68 -18.47 -11.25
CA SER A 168 0.64 -19.16 -10.48
C SER A 168 1.23 -20.15 -9.47
N ALA A 169 2.21 -20.98 -9.87
CA ALA A 169 2.86 -21.92 -8.95
C ALA A 169 3.56 -21.19 -7.80
N ARG A 170 4.32 -20.12 -8.10
CA ARG A 170 4.96 -19.28 -7.08
C ARG A 170 3.94 -18.58 -6.18
N LEU A 171 2.83 -18.09 -6.74
CA LEU A 171 1.74 -17.46 -5.97
C LEU A 171 1.18 -18.44 -4.93
N THR A 172 0.86 -19.66 -5.34
CA THR A 172 0.35 -20.69 -4.43
C THR A 172 1.37 -21.02 -3.34
N ALA A 173 2.65 -21.20 -3.69
CA ALA A 173 3.70 -21.48 -2.71
C ALA A 173 3.89 -20.33 -1.71
N ALA A 174 3.81 -19.07 -2.16
CA ALA A 174 3.86 -17.90 -1.30
C ALA A 174 2.69 -17.83 -0.32
N MET A 175 1.47 -18.16 -0.78
CA MET A 175 0.28 -18.22 0.08
C MET A 175 0.41 -19.30 1.16
N VAL A 176 0.97 -20.46 0.80
CA VAL A 176 1.29 -21.53 1.77
C VAL A 176 2.34 -21.05 2.78
N GLY A 177 3.41 -20.39 2.32
CA GLY A 177 4.43 -19.79 3.19
C GLY A 177 3.84 -18.81 4.20
N LEU A 178 2.94 -17.92 3.78
CA LEU A 178 2.25 -16.99 4.68
C LEU A 178 1.31 -17.68 5.67
N LEU A 179 0.63 -18.78 5.28
CA LEU A 179 -0.19 -19.55 6.21
C LEU A 179 0.66 -20.19 7.32
N ARG A 180 1.84 -20.71 6.96
CA ARG A 180 2.78 -21.37 7.89
C ARG A 180 3.65 -20.40 8.70
N SER A 181 3.62 -19.11 8.35
CA SER A 181 4.33 -18.04 9.06
C SER A 181 3.43 -17.26 10.04
N PHE A 182 2.12 -17.57 10.06
CA PHE A 182 1.17 -16.96 10.99
C PHE A 182 1.41 -17.46 12.41
N ALA A 183 1.49 -16.53 13.37
CA ALA A 183 1.78 -16.81 14.77
C ALA A 183 0.73 -16.20 15.69
N VAL A 184 0.41 -16.93 16.76
CA VAL A 184 -0.39 -16.45 17.90
C VAL A 184 0.42 -16.73 19.14
N ASN A 185 0.93 -15.68 19.78
CA ASN A 185 1.68 -15.80 21.02
C ASN A 185 0.75 -15.57 22.21
N VAL A 186 0.65 -16.54 23.11
CA VAL A 186 -0.21 -16.50 24.30
C VAL A 186 0.66 -16.51 25.54
N PHE A 187 0.50 -15.50 26.40
CA PHE A 187 1.36 -15.29 27.56
C PHE A 187 0.57 -14.93 28.81
N ASP A 188 1.17 -15.16 29.99
CA ASP A 188 0.58 -14.77 31.28
C ASP A 188 0.54 -13.25 31.42
N VAL A 189 -0.49 -12.71 32.06
CA VAL A 189 -0.57 -11.27 32.34
C VAL A 189 0.64 -10.77 33.14
N ASP A 190 1.20 -11.62 34.01
CA ASP A 190 2.33 -11.28 34.89
C ASP A 190 3.71 -11.58 34.25
N SER A 191 3.72 -12.09 33.01
CA SER A 191 4.94 -12.24 32.21
C SER A 191 5.53 -10.88 31.79
N ASP A 192 6.75 -10.91 31.27
CA ASP A 192 7.44 -9.71 30.83
C ASP A 192 6.72 -9.01 29.66
N GLU A 193 6.14 -9.82 28.77
CA GLU A 193 5.34 -9.49 27.60
C GLU A 193 3.96 -8.96 28.03
N GLY A 194 3.31 -9.65 28.98
CA GLY A 194 2.02 -9.25 29.54
C GLY A 194 2.08 -7.88 30.21
N GLN A 195 3.14 -7.65 30.99
CA GLN A 195 3.39 -6.37 31.62
C GLN A 195 3.75 -5.27 30.62
N ALA A 196 4.46 -5.60 29.53
CA ALA A 196 4.73 -4.65 28.45
C ALA A 196 3.44 -4.21 27.76
N LEU A 197 2.58 -5.16 27.36
CA LEU A 197 1.30 -4.87 26.72
C LEU A 197 0.39 -4.04 27.62
N VAL A 198 0.24 -4.42 28.90
CA VAL A 198 -0.58 -3.65 29.85
C VAL A 198 -0.08 -2.22 30.00
N ARG A 199 1.24 -2.00 30.06
CA ARG A 199 1.80 -0.64 30.13
C ARG A 199 1.49 0.17 28.88
N THR A 200 1.66 -0.40 27.69
CA THR A 200 1.34 0.26 26.42
C THR A 200 -0.15 0.66 26.35
N LEU A 201 -1.04 -0.19 26.85
CA LEU A 201 -2.48 0.07 26.83
C LEU A 201 -2.96 1.07 27.91
N ASN A 202 -2.24 1.18 29.03
CA ASN A 202 -2.72 1.91 30.20
C ASN A 202 -2.44 3.42 30.14
N GLN A 203 -3.14 4.12 29.24
CA GLN A 203 -2.99 5.56 29.04
C GLN A 203 -3.64 6.43 30.14
N SER A 204 -4.48 5.83 30.99
CA SER A 204 -5.23 6.53 32.05
C SER A 204 -4.83 6.11 33.48
N ASN A 205 -3.70 5.39 33.63
CA ASN A 205 -3.18 4.90 34.91
C ASN A 205 -4.22 4.13 35.76
N LEU A 206 -5.02 3.29 35.13
CA LEU A 206 -6.00 2.42 35.78
C LEU A 206 -5.34 1.18 36.40
N PRO A 207 -5.98 0.52 37.38
CA PRO A 207 -5.50 -0.76 37.89
C PRO A 207 -5.38 -1.83 36.79
N GLN A 208 -4.27 -2.59 36.77
CA GLN A 208 -3.96 -3.63 35.77
C GLN A 208 -5.15 -4.59 35.53
N ARG A 209 -5.80 -5.06 36.60
CA ARG A 209 -6.97 -5.96 36.48
C ARG A 209 -8.11 -5.36 35.66
N GLN A 210 -8.33 -4.05 35.77
CA GLN A 210 -9.36 -3.35 35.02
C GLN A 210 -8.97 -3.22 33.53
N ILE A 211 -7.71 -2.93 33.22
CA ILE A 211 -7.19 -2.89 31.84
C ILE A 211 -7.36 -4.26 31.17
N VAL A 212 -6.90 -5.33 31.83
CA VAL A 212 -7.00 -6.71 31.31
C VAL A 212 -8.46 -7.10 31.07
N ALA A 213 -9.36 -6.84 32.02
CA ALA A 213 -10.78 -7.15 31.87
C ALA A 213 -11.43 -6.37 30.71
N GLN A 214 -11.09 -5.09 30.55
CA GLN A 214 -11.59 -4.27 29.45
C GLN A 214 -11.05 -4.72 28.09
N LEU A 215 -9.76 -5.03 28.00
CA LEU A 215 -9.13 -5.53 26.78
C LEU A 215 -9.74 -6.85 26.35
N ARG A 216 -9.84 -7.83 27.26
CA ARG A 216 -10.48 -9.12 26.97
C ARG A 216 -11.93 -8.96 26.54
N ARG A 217 -12.66 -7.99 27.11
CA ARG A 217 -14.03 -7.68 26.68
C ARG A 217 -14.08 -7.16 25.25
N ARG A 218 -13.17 -6.27 24.85
CA ARG A 218 -13.10 -5.74 23.47
C ARG A 218 -12.65 -6.80 22.47
N LEU A 219 -11.69 -7.66 22.86
CA LEU A 219 -11.17 -8.74 22.01
C LEU A 219 -12.03 -10.01 22.03
N ARG A 220 -13.19 -10.03 22.69
CA ARG A 220 -14.01 -11.24 22.82
C ARG A 220 -14.40 -11.85 21.48
N GLN A 221 -14.76 -11.02 20.51
CA GLN A 221 -15.11 -11.49 19.17
C GLN A 221 -13.89 -12.09 18.46
N THR A 222 -12.75 -11.42 18.52
CA THR A 222 -11.47 -11.92 17.98
C THR A 222 -11.09 -13.27 18.59
N ILE A 223 -11.18 -13.40 19.92
CA ILE A 223 -10.90 -14.65 20.66
C ILE A 223 -11.84 -15.78 20.18
N ALA A 224 -13.13 -15.49 20.01
CA ALA A 224 -14.09 -16.48 19.54
C ALA A 224 -13.76 -16.97 18.12
N SER A 225 -13.39 -16.06 17.22
CA SER A 225 -13.03 -16.38 15.83
C SER A 225 -11.69 -17.14 15.71
N PHE A 226 -10.75 -16.95 16.64
CA PHE A 226 -9.53 -17.77 16.69
C PHE A 226 -9.81 -19.26 16.90
N ARG A 227 -10.91 -19.61 17.56
CA ARG A 227 -11.29 -21.03 17.78
C ARG A 227 -11.47 -21.78 16.46
N GLU A 228 -11.96 -21.11 15.42
CA GLU A 228 -12.18 -21.70 14.10
C GLU A 228 -10.85 -21.87 13.33
N VAL A 229 -9.87 -21.00 13.59
CA VAL A 229 -8.54 -21.02 12.92
C VAL A 229 -7.58 -22.00 13.58
N MET A 230 -7.68 -22.15 14.90
CA MET A 230 -6.72 -22.88 15.74
C MET A 230 -7.18 -24.33 16.05
N ILE A 231 -8.22 -24.84 15.37
CA ILE A 231 -8.72 -26.21 15.56
C ILE A 231 -7.58 -27.21 15.33
N GLY A 232 -7.20 -27.96 16.36
CA GLY A 232 -6.13 -28.98 16.32
C GLY A 232 -4.76 -28.54 16.86
N SER A 233 -4.54 -27.25 17.16
CA SER A 233 -3.24 -26.72 17.64
C SER A 233 -3.03 -26.80 19.18
N GLY A 234 -4.05 -27.17 19.96
CA GLY A 234 -3.98 -27.22 21.43
C GLY A 234 -4.04 -25.87 22.15
N GLN A 235 -3.74 -24.75 21.47
CA GLN A 235 -3.68 -23.41 22.08
C GLN A 235 -5.04 -22.74 22.35
N VAL A 236 -6.14 -23.30 21.84
CA VAL A 236 -7.49 -22.74 22.00
C VAL A 236 -7.90 -22.67 23.48
N ALA A 237 -7.48 -23.64 24.30
CA ALA A 237 -7.82 -23.69 25.72
C ALA A 237 -7.12 -22.57 26.52
N ASP A 238 -5.95 -22.11 26.08
CA ASP A 238 -5.17 -21.09 26.78
C ASP A 238 -5.75 -19.69 26.58
N LEU A 239 -6.33 -19.39 25.42
CA LEU A 239 -6.96 -18.09 25.11
C LEU A 239 -8.17 -17.78 26.00
N ASP A 240 -8.90 -18.81 26.43
CA ASP A 240 -10.09 -18.68 27.28
C ASP A 240 -9.76 -18.34 28.74
N SER A 241 -8.52 -18.57 29.17
CA SER A 241 -8.07 -18.32 30.54
C SER A 241 -8.10 -16.82 30.88
N PRO A 242 -8.71 -16.39 32.00
CA PRO A 242 -8.86 -14.98 32.34
C PRO A 242 -7.54 -14.25 32.64
N ASN A 243 -6.48 -15.01 32.94
CA ASN A 243 -5.14 -14.51 33.27
C ASN A 243 -4.16 -14.60 32.10
N ARG A 244 -4.64 -14.94 30.90
CA ARG A 244 -3.83 -14.97 29.68
C ARG A 244 -4.13 -13.75 28.80
N LEU A 245 -3.09 -13.22 28.19
CA LEU A 245 -3.13 -12.25 27.11
C LEU A 245 -2.55 -12.91 25.86
N PHE A 246 -2.75 -12.26 24.71
CA PHE A 246 -2.20 -12.75 23.46
C PHE A 246 -1.87 -11.60 22.52
N GLU A 247 -1.09 -11.93 21.50
CA GLU A 247 -0.85 -11.15 20.30
C GLU A 247 -0.87 -12.07 19.08
N CYS A 248 -1.14 -11.50 17.92
CA CYS A 248 -1.21 -12.26 16.68
C CYS A 248 -0.67 -11.48 15.49
N GLY A 249 -0.22 -12.21 14.48
CA GLY A 249 0.35 -11.65 13.27
C GLY A 249 1.23 -12.67 12.56
N TRP A 250 2.30 -12.20 11.92
CA TRP A 250 3.25 -13.04 11.21
C TRP A 250 4.62 -12.96 11.88
N SER A 251 5.25 -14.12 12.06
CA SER A 251 6.65 -14.21 12.47
C SER A 251 7.57 -13.74 11.33
N TRP A 252 8.89 -13.78 11.53
CA TRP A 252 9.82 -13.38 10.46
C TRP A 252 9.93 -14.40 9.32
N GLY A 253 9.66 -15.67 9.60
CA GLY A 253 9.69 -16.77 8.64
C GLY A 253 8.69 -17.86 9.01
N ILE A 254 8.86 -19.05 8.45
CA ILE A 254 8.00 -20.20 8.77
C ILE A 254 8.18 -20.57 10.24
N VAL A 255 7.06 -20.63 10.97
CA VAL A 255 7.02 -20.93 12.40
C VAL A 255 7.50 -22.36 12.62
N ARG A 256 8.34 -22.56 13.63
CA ARG A 256 8.81 -23.88 14.03
C ARG A 256 7.64 -24.82 14.29
N ASP A 257 7.74 -26.05 13.79
CA ASP A 257 6.70 -27.08 13.91
C ASP A 257 5.37 -26.72 13.20
N ALA A 258 5.35 -25.68 12.34
CA ALA A 258 4.19 -25.37 11.53
C ALA A 258 3.84 -26.55 10.60
N PRO A 259 2.59 -27.06 10.64
CA PRO A 259 2.19 -28.20 9.84
C PRO A 259 2.26 -27.86 8.34
N ASP A 260 2.42 -28.90 7.53
CA ASP A 260 2.30 -28.76 6.08
C ASP A 260 0.86 -28.39 5.71
N VAL A 261 0.73 -27.52 4.71
CA VAL A 261 -0.57 -27.13 4.16
C VAL A 261 -0.92 -28.08 3.03
N GLU A 262 -2.03 -28.79 3.17
CA GLU A 262 -2.58 -29.62 2.10
C GLU A 262 -3.07 -28.73 0.95
N THR A 263 -2.61 -29.02 -0.27
CA THR A 263 -3.01 -28.32 -1.49
C THR A 263 -2.91 -29.24 -2.71
N THR A 264 -3.75 -28.98 -3.73
CA THR A 264 -3.72 -29.70 -5.01
C THR A 264 -2.75 -29.09 -6.03
N GLU A 265 -2.21 -27.91 -5.73
CA GLU A 265 -1.31 -27.17 -6.62
C GLU A 265 0.16 -27.53 -6.35
N PRO A 266 1.05 -27.47 -7.35
CA PRO A 266 2.46 -27.80 -7.19
C PRO A 266 3.19 -26.68 -6.42
N VAL A 267 3.33 -26.84 -5.10
CA VAL A 267 4.06 -25.90 -4.23
C VAL A 267 5.49 -26.33 -3.92
N GLY A 268 5.91 -27.51 -4.39
CA GLY A 268 7.21 -28.08 -4.09
C GLY A 268 7.31 -28.61 -2.66
N GLN A 269 8.54 -28.79 -2.17
CA GLN A 269 8.77 -29.22 -0.79
C GLN A 269 8.49 -28.06 0.18
N GLN A 270 7.66 -28.31 1.20
CA GLN A 270 7.41 -27.36 2.27
C GLN A 270 8.55 -27.48 3.32
N PRO A 271 9.41 -26.45 3.51
CA PRO A 271 10.55 -26.56 4.39
C PRO A 271 10.15 -26.54 5.87
N VAL A 272 11.00 -27.08 6.74
CA VAL A 272 10.80 -27.05 8.19
C VAL A 272 11.00 -25.63 8.71
N GLY A 273 10.08 -25.17 9.56
CA GLY A 273 10.15 -23.84 10.17
C GLY A 273 11.24 -23.69 11.23
N VAL A 274 11.78 -22.47 11.34
CA VAL A 274 12.81 -22.09 12.32
C VAL A 274 12.34 -20.91 13.18
N ALA A 275 11.44 -20.07 12.65
CA ALA A 275 11.01 -18.86 13.30
C ALA A 275 10.22 -19.17 14.60
N PRO A 276 10.30 -18.30 15.62
CA PRO A 276 9.51 -18.46 16.83
C PRO A 276 8.02 -18.32 16.53
N GLU A 277 7.19 -18.86 17.41
CA GLU A 277 5.73 -18.70 17.40
C GLU A 277 5.32 -17.33 17.99
N GLU A 278 5.95 -16.26 17.51
CA GLU A 278 5.77 -14.90 17.97
C GLU A 278 5.64 -13.96 16.77
N PRO A 279 4.67 -13.04 16.76
CA PRO A 279 4.52 -12.11 15.64
C PRO A 279 5.53 -10.98 15.71
N TYR A 280 6.08 -10.63 14.55
CA TYR A 280 6.95 -9.49 14.36
C TYR A 280 6.16 -8.38 13.69
N LEU A 281 6.16 -7.18 14.28
CA LEU A 281 5.30 -6.09 13.80
C LEU A 281 5.55 -5.73 12.32
N TYR A 282 6.83 -5.68 11.91
CA TYR A 282 7.21 -5.43 10.51
C TYR A 282 6.62 -6.46 9.55
N PHE A 283 6.93 -7.75 9.77
CA PHE A 283 6.46 -8.84 8.91
C PHE A 283 4.94 -8.98 8.94
N THR A 284 4.31 -8.64 10.06
CA THR A 284 2.85 -8.57 10.19
C THR A 284 2.24 -7.51 9.27
N VAL A 285 2.80 -6.30 9.22
CA VAL A 285 2.30 -5.24 8.32
C VAL A 285 2.51 -5.62 6.86
N ILE A 286 3.69 -6.13 6.51
CA ILE A 286 4.00 -6.56 5.14
C ILE A 286 3.08 -7.69 4.68
N ALA A 287 2.84 -8.70 5.51
CA ALA A 287 1.90 -9.77 5.21
C ALA A 287 0.46 -9.26 5.06
N ILE A 288 0.02 -8.33 5.92
CA ILE A 288 -1.31 -7.73 5.83
C ILE A 288 -1.51 -6.98 4.52
N ASP A 289 -0.52 -6.18 4.10
CA ASP A 289 -0.60 -5.41 2.88
C ASP A 289 -0.61 -6.33 1.64
N ALA A 290 0.20 -7.39 1.61
CA ALA A 290 0.21 -8.35 0.50
C ALA A 290 -1.05 -9.22 0.43
N ILE A 291 -1.57 -9.69 1.57
CA ILE A 291 -2.79 -10.51 1.62
C ILE A 291 -4.00 -9.72 1.11
N GLU A 292 -4.06 -8.41 1.37
CA GLU A 292 -5.13 -7.54 0.87
C GLU A 292 -5.24 -7.57 -0.65
N GLU A 293 -4.11 -7.72 -1.36
CA GLU A 293 -4.09 -7.77 -2.83
C GLU A 293 -4.86 -8.97 -3.41
N LEU A 294 -4.91 -10.10 -2.69
CA LEU A 294 -5.59 -11.33 -3.11
C LEU A 294 -7.11 -11.16 -3.26
N PHE A 295 -7.71 -10.17 -2.58
CA PHE A 295 -9.15 -9.95 -2.61
C PHE A 295 -9.54 -8.53 -3.01
N THR A 296 -8.64 -7.79 -3.66
CA THR A 296 -9.00 -6.52 -4.31
C THR A 296 -10.05 -6.71 -5.41
N GLU A 297 -10.76 -5.64 -5.74
CA GLU A 297 -11.70 -5.62 -6.85
C GLU A 297 -11.04 -6.04 -8.18
N ARG A 298 -9.81 -5.56 -8.44
CA ARG A 298 -9.03 -5.93 -9.62
C ARG A 298 -8.79 -7.44 -9.70
N THR A 299 -8.29 -8.03 -8.60
CA THR A 299 -8.00 -9.47 -8.54
C THR A 299 -9.25 -10.30 -8.80
N ARG A 300 -10.40 -9.86 -8.27
CA ARG A 300 -11.71 -10.48 -8.50
C ARG A 300 -12.20 -10.33 -9.94
N ILE A 301 -12.18 -9.11 -10.50
CA ILE A 301 -12.67 -8.82 -11.86
C ILE A 301 -11.85 -9.55 -12.92
N LEU A 302 -10.53 -9.58 -12.77
CA LEU A 302 -9.64 -10.27 -13.72
C LEU A 302 -9.55 -11.78 -13.46
N GLY A 303 -10.20 -12.29 -12.42
CA GLY A 303 -10.22 -13.70 -12.04
C GLY A 303 -8.83 -14.29 -11.80
N LEU A 304 -7.89 -13.52 -11.24
CA LEU A 304 -6.46 -13.87 -11.21
C LEU A 304 -6.14 -15.14 -10.43
N LEU A 305 -7.04 -15.55 -9.53
CA LEU A 305 -6.87 -16.74 -8.68
C LEU A 305 -7.63 -17.93 -9.24
N ASN A 306 -6.96 -19.09 -9.30
CA ASN A 306 -7.61 -20.38 -9.56
C ASN A 306 -8.41 -20.86 -8.32
N GLU A 307 -9.15 -21.97 -8.45
CA GLU A 307 -10.05 -22.45 -7.38
C GLU A 307 -9.31 -22.72 -6.06
N GLU A 308 -8.16 -23.37 -6.14
CA GLU A 308 -7.37 -23.72 -4.97
C GLU A 308 -6.72 -22.49 -4.32
N GLN A 309 -6.23 -21.55 -5.12
CA GLN A 309 -5.77 -20.25 -4.63
C GLN A 309 -6.89 -19.45 -3.98
N GLN A 310 -8.13 -19.51 -4.48
CA GLN A 310 -9.27 -18.89 -3.79
C GLN A 310 -9.53 -19.52 -2.42
N ARG A 311 -9.35 -20.85 -2.28
CA ARG A 311 -9.45 -21.54 -0.98
C ARG A 311 -8.36 -21.07 -0.02
N LEU A 312 -7.11 -21.03 -0.46
CA LEU A 312 -5.98 -20.52 0.34
C LEU A 312 -6.16 -19.03 0.70
N SER A 313 -6.68 -18.22 -0.24
CA SER A 313 -6.96 -16.80 -0.02
C SER A 313 -8.00 -16.59 1.06
N ARG A 314 -9.06 -17.40 1.13
CA ARG A 314 -10.05 -17.33 2.22
C ARG A 314 -9.43 -17.66 3.59
N ALA A 315 -8.53 -18.65 3.63
CA ALA A 315 -7.82 -19.01 4.87
C ALA A 315 -6.86 -17.90 5.35
N LEU A 316 -6.20 -17.20 4.41
CA LEU A 316 -5.38 -16.02 4.70
C LEU A 316 -6.24 -14.81 5.10
N GLN A 317 -7.37 -14.59 4.43
CA GLN A 317 -8.30 -13.50 4.75
C GLN A 317 -8.81 -13.59 6.18
N LEU A 318 -9.13 -14.80 6.66
CA LEU A 318 -9.55 -15.01 8.05
C LEU A 318 -8.48 -14.57 9.06
N ARG A 319 -7.21 -14.93 8.82
CA ARG A 319 -6.06 -14.51 9.65
C ARG A 319 -5.81 -13.00 9.56
N TRP A 320 -5.97 -12.45 8.36
CA TRP A 320 -5.88 -11.02 8.11
C TRP A 320 -6.93 -10.24 8.91
N ASP A 321 -8.18 -10.68 8.90
CA ASP A 321 -9.27 -10.04 9.66
C ASP A 321 -9.04 -10.08 11.17
N LEU A 322 -8.59 -11.23 11.68
CA LEU A 322 -8.23 -11.41 13.09
C LEU A 322 -7.11 -10.46 13.52
N THR A 323 -6.04 -10.41 12.74
CA THR A 323 -4.86 -9.58 13.01
C THR A 323 -5.21 -8.10 12.95
N ARG A 324 -5.92 -7.68 11.90
CA ARG A 324 -6.42 -6.31 11.75
C ARG A 324 -7.28 -5.89 12.94
N GLY A 325 -8.24 -6.73 13.33
CA GLY A 325 -9.13 -6.47 14.46
C GLY A 325 -8.40 -6.36 15.80
N TYR A 326 -7.42 -7.25 16.04
CA TYR A 326 -6.56 -7.19 17.22
C TYR A 326 -5.79 -5.87 17.29
N TRP A 327 -4.99 -5.57 16.25
CA TRP A 327 -4.10 -4.42 16.27
C TRP A 327 -4.85 -3.09 16.26
N ALA A 328 -5.98 -2.99 15.56
CA ALA A 328 -6.83 -1.80 15.63
C ALA A 328 -7.38 -1.58 17.04
N THR A 329 -7.82 -2.66 17.71
CA THR A 329 -8.32 -2.59 19.09
C THR A 329 -7.24 -2.16 20.07
N VAL A 330 -6.01 -2.68 19.93
CA VAL A 330 -4.87 -2.35 20.78
C VAL A 330 -4.43 -0.90 20.54
N ALA A 331 -4.28 -0.48 19.27
CA ALA A 331 -3.82 0.85 18.90
C ALA A 331 -4.74 1.97 19.38
N THR A 332 -6.06 1.72 19.38
CA THR A 332 -7.12 2.69 19.74
C THR A 332 -7.75 2.38 21.11
N PHE A 333 -7.09 1.57 21.93
CA PHE A 333 -7.60 1.17 23.23
C PHE A 333 -7.81 2.37 24.17
N GLY A 334 -8.80 2.29 25.06
CA GLY A 334 -9.10 3.32 26.05
C GLY A 334 -10.44 4.05 25.83
N ASP A 335 -10.70 5.07 26.63
CA ASP A 335 -11.94 5.87 26.65
C ASP A 335 -11.95 7.01 25.60
N GLY A 336 -10.93 7.05 24.73
CA GLY A 336 -10.80 8.04 23.67
C GLY A 336 -10.03 9.30 24.06
N HIS A 337 -9.65 9.51 25.33
CA HIS A 337 -8.90 10.69 25.74
C HIS A 337 -7.49 10.73 25.13
N ARG A 338 -6.77 9.60 25.22
CA ARG A 338 -5.48 9.38 24.58
C ARG A 338 -5.37 7.92 24.16
N TRP A 339 -4.96 7.68 22.92
CA TRP A 339 -4.76 6.33 22.41
C TRP A 339 -3.32 5.86 22.62
N PRO A 340 -3.09 4.54 22.81
CA PRO A 340 -1.74 3.98 22.82
C PRO A 340 -0.92 4.38 21.58
N LEU A 341 -1.56 4.51 20.41
CA LEU A 341 -0.92 4.96 19.18
C LEU A 341 -0.31 6.38 19.28
N GLU A 342 -0.84 7.23 20.17
CA GLU A 342 -0.39 8.61 20.38
C GLU A 342 0.74 8.69 21.43
N ASP A 343 1.16 7.56 21.99
CA ASP A 343 2.31 7.46 22.88
C ASP A 343 3.53 6.99 22.09
N ILE A 344 4.29 7.97 21.57
CA ILE A 344 5.41 7.76 20.65
C ILE A 344 6.74 7.75 21.44
N PRO A 345 7.63 6.75 21.27
CA PRO A 345 7.53 5.63 20.31
C PRO A 345 6.66 4.47 20.79
N TRP A 346 6.06 3.75 19.83
CA TRP A 346 5.38 2.49 20.09
C TRP A 346 6.36 1.47 20.64
N ARG A 347 5.92 0.75 21.68
CA ARG A 347 6.69 -0.31 22.32
C ARG A 347 6.03 -1.67 22.07
N THR A 348 6.79 -2.58 21.49
CA THR A 348 6.40 -3.98 21.28
C THR A 348 6.50 -4.78 22.59
N THR A 349 5.90 -5.97 22.61
CA THR A 349 5.84 -6.88 23.77
C THR A 349 7.22 -7.38 24.20
N ASP A 350 8.15 -7.52 23.25
CA ASP A 350 9.59 -7.76 23.45
C ASP A 350 10.37 -6.55 24.00
N ARG A 351 9.67 -5.44 24.30
CA ARG A 351 10.16 -4.18 24.90
C ARG A 351 10.95 -3.28 23.98
N ASP A 352 11.17 -3.64 22.72
CA ASP A 352 11.77 -2.75 21.75
C ASP A 352 10.84 -1.58 21.44
N ALA A 353 11.42 -0.40 21.22
CA ALA A 353 10.67 0.82 20.99
C ALA A 353 11.35 1.67 19.92
N THR A 354 10.60 2.01 18.87
CA THR A 354 11.08 2.87 17.79
C THR A 354 9.92 3.61 17.14
N ASP A 355 10.18 4.83 16.68
CA ASP A 355 9.23 5.64 15.92
C ASP A 355 8.77 4.90 14.64
N TYR A 356 9.59 4.00 14.11
CA TYR A 356 9.21 3.13 12.99
C TYR A 356 8.06 2.18 13.34
N TYR A 357 8.03 1.65 14.57
CA TYR A 357 6.93 0.79 15.02
C TYR A 357 5.64 1.59 15.17
N THR A 358 5.71 2.84 15.64
CA THR A 358 4.54 3.73 15.61
C THR A 358 4.03 3.88 14.19
N LEU A 359 4.93 4.16 13.22
CA LEU A 359 4.55 4.29 11.81
C LEU A 359 3.86 3.02 11.28
N LEU A 360 4.36 1.83 11.61
CA LEU A 360 3.72 0.56 11.26
C LEU A 360 2.32 0.43 11.85
N VAL A 361 2.15 0.70 13.16
CA VAL A 361 0.85 0.60 13.84
C VAL A 361 -0.19 1.58 13.27
N THR A 362 0.21 2.75 12.76
CA THR A 362 -0.74 3.68 12.12
C THR A 362 -1.55 3.01 11.00
N SER A 363 -0.92 2.16 10.18
CA SER A 363 -1.64 1.45 9.11
C SER A 363 -2.61 0.41 9.61
N LEU A 364 -2.27 -0.31 10.68
CA LEU A 364 -3.16 -1.30 11.31
C LEU A 364 -4.37 -0.62 11.95
N ALA A 365 -4.15 0.53 12.60
CA ALA A 365 -5.23 1.34 13.17
C ALA A 365 -6.17 1.86 12.08
N VAL A 366 -5.64 2.47 11.02
CA VAL A 366 -6.46 3.00 9.91
C VAL A 366 -7.28 1.89 9.24
N LYS A 367 -6.68 0.72 8.95
CA LYS A 367 -7.42 -0.41 8.37
C LYS A 367 -8.57 -0.91 9.26
N GLY A 368 -8.48 -0.73 10.58
CA GLY A 368 -9.59 -0.96 11.51
C GLY A 368 -10.68 0.12 11.41
N LEU A 369 -10.26 1.39 11.45
CA LEU A 369 -11.16 2.56 11.50
C LEU A 369 -12.00 2.76 10.23
N VAL A 370 -11.49 2.40 9.04
CA VAL A 370 -12.20 2.59 7.76
C VAL A 370 -13.54 1.82 7.68
N VAL A 371 -13.72 0.78 8.49
CA VAL A 371 -14.98 0.02 8.55
C VAL A 371 -16.05 0.74 9.38
N GLU A 372 -15.66 1.66 10.26
CA GLU A 372 -16.56 2.39 11.15
C GLU A 372 -16.97 3.74 10.52
N ARG A 373 -18.28 3.97 10.33
CA ARG A 373 -18.79 5.24 9.80
C ARG A 373 -18.55 6.37 10.83
N GLY A 374 -17.99 7.50 10.38
CA GLY A 374 -17.77 8.69 11.23
C GLY A 374 -16.31 8.98 11.60
N ALA A 375 -15.35 8.24 11.04
CA ALA A 375 -13.95 8.20 11.45
C ALA A 375 -13.08 9.45 11.13
N ASP A 376 -13.62 10.60 10.70
CA ASP A 376 -12.77 11.74 10.32
C ASP A 376 -11.98 12.31 11.51
N ALA A 377 -12.60 12.39 12.70
CA ALA A 377 -11.91 12.82 13.91
C ALA A 377 -10.79 11.84 14.29
N GLU A 378 -11.09 10.54 14.21
CA GLU A 378 -10.18 9.43 14.45
C GLU A 378 -9.00 9.40 13.45
N LEU A 379 -9.28 9.57 12.16
CA LEU A 379 -8.27 9.68 11.10
C LEU A 379 -7.42 10.94 11.26
N GLY A 380 -8.02 12.06 11.69
CA GLY A 380 -7.30 13.28 12.03
C GLY A 380 -6.29 13.08 13.15
N ARG A 381 -6.63 12.28 14.18
CA ARG A 381 -5.69 11.88 15.25
C ARG A 381 -4.51 11.08 14.71
N VAL A 382 -4.76 10.11 13.82
CA VAL A 382 -3.67 9.37 13.17
C VAL A 382 -2.82 10.31 12.30
N GLY A 383 -3.43 11.27 11.61
CA GLY A 383 -2.72 12.30 10.85
C GLY A 383 -1.77 13.12 11.73
N ALA A 384 -2.19 13.52 12.92
CA ALA A 384 -1.33 14.22 13.89
C ALA A 384 -0.13 13.36 14.34
N VAL A 385 -0.33 12.04 14.51
CA VAL A 385 0.78 11.10 14.77
C VAL A 385 1.77 11.08 13.61
N LEU A 386 1.31 11.08 12.35
CA LEU A 386 2.20 11.14 11.18
C LEU A 386 2.98 12.45 11.09
N GLU A 387 2.36 13.59 11.41
CA GLU A 387 3.05 14.88 11.47
C GLU A 387 4.17 14.88 12.52
N GLU A 388 3.90 14.33 13.71
CA GLU A 388 4.89 14.22 14.78
C GLU A 388 6.01 13.25 14.41
N LEU A 389 5.71 12.12 13.76
CA LEU A 389 6.72 11.19 13.24
C LEU A 389 7.62 11.84 12.19
N ALA A 390 7.07 12.66 11.29
CA ALA A 390 7.85 13.40 10.30
C ALA A 390 8.84 14.39 10.94
N ASN A 391 8.40 15.04 12.02
CA ASN A 391 9.22 15.96 12.81
C ASN A 391 10.34 15.21 13.56
N ARG A 392 9.97 14.13 14.26
CA ARG A 392 10.91 13.31 15.04
C ARG A 392 11.98 12.67 14.16
N ALA A 393 11.62 12.23 12.95
CA ALA A 393 12.54 11.70 11.95
C ALA A 393 13.31 12.78 11.14
N ARG A 394 13.22 14.07 11.48
CA ARG A 394 13.97 15.14 10.76
C ARG A 394 13.67 15.20 9.25
N ILE A 395 12.44 14.84 8.88
CA ILE A 395 11.93 15.05 7.52
C ILE A 395 11.45 16.49 7.38
N THR A 396 10.72 16.99 8.37
CA THR A 396 10.19 18.38 8.40
C THR A 396 11.00 19.33 9.27
N ARG A 397 12.09 18.84 9.89
CA ARG A 397 13.00 19.62 10.74
C ARG A 397 14.46 19.31 10.43
N ARG A 398 15.34 20.26 10.74
CA ARG A 398 16.79 20.07 10.61
C ARG A 398 17.31 19.15 11.74
N PRO A 399 18.22 18.22 11.45
CA PRO A 399 18.91 17.46 12.49
C PRO A 399 19.89 18.35 13.25
N PHE A 400 20.30 17.89 14.43
CA PHE A 400 21.44 18.43 15.17
C PHE A 400 22.66 17.48 15.09
N ASP A 401 23.78 17.86 15.71
CA ASP A 401 24.98 17.02 15.74
C ASP A 401 24.73 15.75 16.57
N GLN A 402 25.06 14.58 16.03
CA GLN A 402 24.79 13.28 16.67
C GLN A 402 23.29 13.01 16.98
N ASP A 403 22.39 13.47 16.11
CA ASP A 403 20.95 13.25 16.28
C ASP A 403 20.57 11.77 16.12
N PRO A 404 20.04 11.10 17.16
CA PRO A 404 19.71 9.67 17.10
C PRO A 404 18.57 9.37 16.11
N ALA A 405 17.75 10.36 15.74
CA ALA A 405 16.71 10.19 14.74
C ALA A 405 17.26 9.80 13.36
N LEU A 406 18.52 10.12 13.07
CA LEU A 406 19.16 9.78 11.80
C LEU A 406 19.29 8.27 11.59
N ALA A 407 19.31 7.48 12.68
CA ALA A 407 19.31 6.01 12.59
C ALA A 407 18.10 5.46 11.83
N LEU A 408 16.97 6.17 11.77
CA LEU A 408 15.79 5.79 10.96
C LEU A 408 16.06 5.86 9.45
N HIS A 409 17.09 6.60 9.02
CA HIS A 409 17.45 6.78 7.61
C HIS A 409 18.63 5.91 7.20
N SER A 410 19.66 5.84 8.03
CA SER A 410 20.81 4.96 7.84
C SER A 410 21.48 4.68 9.19
N PRO A 411 21.80 3.41 9.54
CA PRO A 411 21.62 2.21 8.72
C PRO A 411 20.15 1.71 8.65
N GLY A 412 19.21 2.36 9.34
CA GLY A 412 17.82 1.91 9.43
C GLY A 412 17.52 1.19 10.75
N VAL A 413 16.32 0.62 10.84
CA VAL A 413 15.90 -0.18 12.00
C VAL A 413 16.33 -1.63 11.80
N ARG A 414 16.99 -2.21 12.80
CA ARG A 414 17.50 -3.59 12.76
C ARG A 414 16.68 -4.49 13.67
N MET A 415 16.19 -5.59 13.14
CA MET A 415 15.40 -6.59 13.85
C MET A 415 16.23 -7.85 14.06
N THR A 416 16.13 -8.46 15.25
CA THR A 416 16.76 -9.76 15.54
C THR A 416 15.92 -10.89 14.96
N LEU A 417 16.46 -11.71 14.09
CA LEU A 417 15.75 -12.92 13.62
C LEU A 417 16.01 -14.05 14.61
N GLN A 418 15.26 -14.06 15.72
CA GLN A 418 15.42 -15.06 16.78
C GLN A 418 15.31 -16.48 16.23
N ASN A 419 16.03 -17.42 16.84
CA ASN A 419 16.16 -18.84 16.44
C ASN A 419 16.99 -19.08 15.18
N SER A 420 17.40 -18.06 14.43
CA SER A 420 18.23 -18.25 13.23
C SER A 420 19.61 -18.85 13.56
N GLU A 421 20.15 -18.59 14.75
CA GLU A 421 21.41 -19.16 15.24
C GLU A 421 21.34 -20.67 15.50
N LYS A 422 20.13 -21.26 15.61
CA LYS A 422 19.95 -22.70 15.84
C LYS A 422 20.41 -23.55 14.66
N LEU A 423 20.65 -22.94 13.50
CA LEU A 423 21.24 -23.57 12.32
C LEU A 423 22.78 -23.57 12.32
N GLY A 424 23.42 -23.22 13.45
CA GLY A 424 24.87 -23.35 13.64
C GLY A 424 25.71 -22.18 13.12
N GLY A 425 25.09 -21.03 12.86
CA GLY A 425 25.78 -19.77 12.48
C GLY A 425 25.40 -18.60 13.40
N PRO A 426 25.85 -17.36 13.09
CA PRO A 426 25.52 -16.17 13.89
C PRO A 426 24.02 -15.83 13.82
N THR A 427 23.49 -15.11 14.82
CA THR A 427 22.12 -14.60 14.77
C THR A 427 21.96 -13.62 13.62
N LEU A 428 20.99 -13.89 12.75
CA LEU A 428 20.69 -13.05 11.60
C LEU A 428 19.93 -11.78 12.02
N ARG A 429 20.12 -10.73 11.23
CA ARG A 429 19.49 -9.42 11.35
C ARG A 429 18.74 -9.09 10.07
N TRP A 430 17.60 -8.42 10.23
CA TRP A 430 16.84 -7.83 9.14
C TRP A 430 16.81 -6.32 9.29
N THR A 431 17.21 -5.58 8.26
CA THR A 431 17.38 -4.13 8.31
C THR A 431 16.41 -3.44 7.38
N VAL A 432 15.66 -2.47 7.89
CA VAL A 432 14.65 -1.72 7.14
C VAL A 432 14.96 -0.23 7.16
N THR A 433 15.00 0.39 5.99
CA THR A 433 15.42 1.78 5.77
C THR A 433 14.30 2.68 5.23
N GLU A 434 13.10 2.14 5.05
CA GLU A 434 12.02 2.74 4.25
C GLU A 434 11.21 3.85 4.94
N PHE A 435 11.59 4.31 6.14
CA PHE A 435 10.78 5.18 6.99
C PHE A 435 10.11 6.35 6.24
N SER A 436 10.89 7.13 5.48
CA SER A 436 10.35 8.29 4.75
C SER A 436 9.42 7.90 3.59
N ALA A 437 9.71 6.80 2.88
CA ALA A 437 8.89 6.33 1.77
C ALA A 437 7.55 5.78 2.28
N LEU A 438 7.60 5.00 3.36
CA LEU A 438 6.41 4.49 4.05
C LEU A 438 5.57 5.65 4.61
N LEU A 439 6.20 6.65 5.23
CA LEU A 439 5.51 7.84 5.75
C LEU A 439 4.75 8.58 4.64
N LEU A 440 5.34 8.75 3.45
CA LEU A 440 4.64 9.34 2.30
C LEU A 440 3.38 8.53 1.96
N GLN A 441 3.54 7.21 1.80
CA GLN A 441 2.45 6.32 1.43
C GLN A 441 1.30 6.41 2.45
N ARG A 442 1.59 6.34 3.74
CA ARG A 442 0.57 6.41 4.81
C ARG A 442 -0.11 7.78 4.86
N THR A 443 0.66 8.86 4.73
CA THR A 443 0.14 10.24 4.73
C THR A 443 -0.84 10.47 3.59
N VAL A 444 -0.45 10.07 2.37
CA VAL A 444 -1.30 10.20 1.17
C VAL A 444 -2.55 9.32 1.29
N TYR A 445 -2.41 8.10 1.82
CA TYR A 445 -3.55 7.21 2.02
C TYR A 445 -4.59 7.81 2.97
N ILE A 446 -4.17 8.36 4.12
CA ILE A 446 -5.07 9.06 5.06
C ILE A 446 -5.71 10.29 4.40
N ALA A 447 -4.94 11.09 3.66
CA ALA A 447 -5.49 12.22 2.90
C ALA A 447 -6.59 11.82 1.91
N GLY A 448 -6.54 10.59 1.39
CA GLY A 448 -7.56 10.03 0.52
C GLY A 448 -8.82 9.52 1.23
N LEU A 449 -8.78 9.38 2.55
CA LEU A 449 -9.89 8.91 3.39
C LEU A 449 -10.63 10.05 4.10
N LEU A 450 -9.90 11.11 4.47
CA LEU A 450 -10.45 12.28 5.16
C LEU A 450 -11.48 13.03 4.31
N SER A 451 -12.65 13.30 4.87
CA SER A 451 -13.67 14.16 4.25
C SER A 451 -13.58 15.63 4.69
N ASP A 452 -12.99 15.90 5.86
CA ASP A 452 -12.66 17.24 6.33
C ASP A 452 -11.57 17.88 5.46
N ALA A 453 -11.90 19.03 4.87
CA ALA A 453 -11.04 19.71 3.91
C ALA A 453 -9.74 20.26 4.54
N GLU A 454 -9.79 20.69 5.81
CA GLU A 454 -8.65 21.28 6.50
C GLU A 454 -7.64 20.21 6.91
N GLN A 455 -8.12 19.12 7.52
CA GLN A 455 -7.30 17.96 7.86
C GLN A 455 -6.71 17.31 6.60
N ARG A 456 -7.50 17.19 5.54
CA ARG A 456 -7.00 16.69 4.26
C ARG A 456 -5.92 17.61 3.68
N ALA A 457 -6.11 18.93 3.70
CA ALA A 457 -5.11 19.88 3.23
C ALA A 457 -3.79 19.74 4.01
N ARG A 458 -3.87 19.65 5.35
CA ARG A 458 -2.70 19.38 6.21
C ARG A 458 -1.95 18.11 5.81
N MET A 459 -2.65 17.00 5.60
CA MET A 459 -2.01 15.75 5.16
C MET A 459 -1.37 15.87 3.76
N LEU A 460 -1.99 16.58 2.83
CA LEU A 460 -1.41 16.81 1.50
C LEU A 460 -0.17 17.71 1.56
N ASP A 461 -0.15 18.70 2.44
CA ASP A 461 1.02 19.56 2.66
C ASP A 461 2.17 18.76 3.31
N LEU A 462 1.85 17.88 4.28
CA LEU A 462 2.83 16.95 4.83
C LEU A 462 3.39 16.01 3.75
N ALA A 463 2.54 15.46 2.89
CA ALA A 463 2.98 14.60 1.79
C ALA A 463 3.95 15.33 0.84
N ASP A 464 3.68 16.61 0.52
CA ASP A 464 4.58 17.43 -0.29
C ASP A 464 5.95 17.61 0.41
N LEU A 465 5.99 17.84 1.72
CA LEU A 465 7.25 17.95 2.49
C LEU A 465 8.03 16.63 2.53
N VAL A 466 7.35 15.50 2.72
CA VAL A 466 7.99 14.18 2.72
C VAL A 466 8.53 13.86 1.32
N TRP A 467 7.80 14.22 0.27
CA TRP A 467 8.25 14.07 -1.11
C TRP A 467 9.51 14.90 -1.41
N ASP A 468 9.54 16.17 -1.01
CA ASP A 468 10.72 17.02 -1.18
C ASP A 468 11.97 16.39 -0.51
N HIS A 469 11.79 15.82 0.68
CA HIS A 469 12.85 15.06 1.36
C HIS A 469 13.30 13.82 0.56
N LEU A 470 12.36 13.05 0.00
CA LEU A 470 12.68 11.88 -0.82
C LEU A 470 13.42 12.26 -2.11
N VAL A 471 13.04 13.35 -2.78
CA VAL A 471 13.70 13.83 -4.01
C VAL A 471 15.17 14.16 -3.75
N LEU A 472 15.49 14.75 -2.59
CA LEU A 472 16.87 15.06 -2.22
C LEU A 472 17.73 13.80 -2.01
N ARG A 473 17.13 12.64 -1.72
CA ARG A 473 17.81 11.36 -1.53
C ARG A 473 18.07 10.60 -2.84
N ARG A 474 17.74 11.14 -4.01
CA ARG A 474 18.04 10.48 -5.29
C ARG A 474 19.54 10.36 -5.54
N LEU A 475 19.95 9.36 -6.31
CA LEU A 475 21.30 9.26 -6.87
C LEU A 475 21.52 10.36 -7.93
N GLU A 476 22.64 11.08 -7.88
CA GLU A 476 22.95 12.17 -8.83
C GLU A 476 23.66 11.68 -10.09
N ARG A 477 24.38 10.57 -10.00
CA ARG A 477 25.32 10.08 -11.02
C ARG A 477 25.13 8.58 -11.26
N GLY A 478 25.88 8.05 -12.22
CA GLY A 478 25.85 6.63 -12.57
C GLY A 478 24.60 6.22 -13.36
N SER A 479 24.51 4.91 -13.64
CA SER A 479 23.36 4.32 -14.32
C SER A 479 22.09 4.48 -13.48
N GLY A 480 22.21 4.37 -12.15
CA GLY A 480 21.13 4.54 -11.16
C GLY A 480 20.64 5.97 -10.93
N ARG A 481 21.11 6.99 -11.66
CA ARG A 481 20.67 8.38 -11.46
C ARG A 481 19.14 8.52 -11.41
N SER A 482 18.64 9.35 -10.49
CA SER A 482 17.20 9.54 -10.24
C SER A 482 16.48 8.37 -9.53
N LEU A 483 17.18 7.27 -9.21
CA LEU A 483 16.69 6.23 -8.31
C LEU A 483 17.19 6.48 -6.87
N TRP A 484 16.82 5.60 -5.95
CA TRP A 484 17.16 5.71 -4.52
C TRP A 484 18.13 4.60 -4.11
N ASP A 485 18.86 4.72 -3.01
CA ASP A 485 18.72 5.73 -1.95
C ASP A 485 20.05 6.38 -1.57
N GLN A 486 20.05 7.66 -1.21
CA GLN A 486 21.26 8.42 -0.85
C GLN A 486 21.03 9.31 0.39
N PRO A 487 21.06 8.76 1.61
CA PRO A 487 20.84 9.52 2.85
C PRO A 487 21.84 10.68 3.04
N ALA A 488 23.10 10.48 2.64
CA ALA A 488 24.18 11.48 2.77
C ALA A 488 23.93 12.79 1.99
N ARG A 489 22.99 12.80 1.02
CA ARG A 489 22.60 14.04 0.33
C ARG A 489 21.70 14.94 1.18
N VAL A 490 20.98 14.37 2.14
CA VAL A 490 20.11 15.12 3.04
C VAL A 490 20.82 15.41 4.37
N PHE A 491 21.56 14.44 4.87
CA PHE A 491 22.20 14.50 6.18
C PHE A 491 23.71 14.45 6.05
N ARG A 492 24.36 15.55 6.44
CA ARG A 492 25.83 15.71 6.37
C ARG A 492 26.60 14.81 7.33
N GLN A 493 25.89 14.21 8.28
CA GLN A 493 26.42 13.27 9.27
C GLN A 493 26.74 11.90 8.65
N PHE A 494 26.28 11.62 7.43
CA PHE A 494 26.61 10.40 6.71
C PHE A 494 27.70 10.69 5.68
N ASP A 495 28.76 9.91 5.71
CA ASP A 495 29.88 10.01 4.77
C ASP A 495 29.75 9.04 3.58
N GLU A 496 28.82 8.10 3.66
CA GLU A 496 28.68 7.04 2.66
C GLU A 496 27.87 7.48 1.45
N PHE A 497 28.50 7.41 0.28
CA PHE A 497 27.87 7.61 -1.02
C PHE A 497 27.83 6.29 -1.79
N HIS A 498 26.68 6.00 -2.39
CA HIS A 498 26.45 4.79 -3.14
C HIS A 498 26.30 5.11 -4.62
N ASP A 499 26.88 4.28 -5.48
CA ASP A 499 26.78 4.43 -6.94
C ASP A 499 25.65 3.60 -7.56
N SER A 500 25.10 2.66 -6.79
CA SER A 500 24.03 1.74 -7.19
C SER A 500 22.75 1.96 -6.38
N PRO A 501 21.56 1.75 -7.00
CA PRO A 501 20.30 1.91 -6.30
C PRO A 501 20.06 0.80 -5.29
N SER A 502 19.35 1.14 -4.23
CA SER A 502 18.62 0.20 -3.38
C SER A 502 17.26 -0.04 -4.03
N TRP A 503 17.03 -1.27 -4.52
CA TRP A 503 15.74 -1.64 -5.10
C TRP A 503 14.65 -1.66 -4.03
N TYR A 504 14.97 -2.13 -2.81
CA TYR A 504 14.11 -2.02 -1.64
C TYR A 504 13.57 -0.60 -1.47
N TYR A 505 14.45 0.40 -1.34
CA TYR A 505 13.97 1.78 -1.11
C TYR A 505 13.26 2.36 -2.34
N THR A 506 13.76 2.09 -3.54
CA THR A 506 13.18 2.59 -4.80
C THR A 506 11.76 2.08 -5.01
N GLU A 507 11.52 0.79 -4.75
CA GLU A 507 10.22 0.16 -4.85
C GLU A 507 9.21 0.81 -3.87
N ARG A 508 9.63 1.09 -2.63
CA ARG A 508 8.77 1.76 -1.63
C ARG A 508 8.37 3.17 -2.04
N VAL A 509 9.26 3.90 -2.72
CA VAL A 509 8.91 5.19 -3.32
C VAL A 509 7.87 5.01 -4.44
N VAL A 510 8.02 3.99 -5.28
CA VAL A 510 7.03 3.64 -6.31
C VAL A 510 5.67 3.30 -5.68
N GLN A 511 5.62 2.51 -4.61
CA GLN A 511 4.38 2.22 -3.87
C GLN A 511 3.69 3.50 -3.37
N GLY A 512 4.45 4.45 -2.81
CA GLY A 512 3.95 5.76 -2.38
C GLY A 512 3.36 6.58 -3.53
N LEU A 513 4.02 6.60 -4.69
CA LEU A 513 3.54 7.31 -5.88
C LEU A 513 2.30 6.65 -6.50
N VAL A 514 2.26 5.32 -6.59
CA VAL A 514 1.08 4.57 -7.04
C VAL A 514 -0.11 4.84 -6.13
N THR A 515 0.11 4.85 -4.80
CA THR A 515 -0.90 5.24 -3.82
C THR A 515 -1.41 6.67 -4.07
N THR A 516 -0.50 7.59 -4.40
CA THR A 516 -0.84 8.96 -4.78
C THR A 516 -1.73 9.03 -6.02
N VAL A 517 -1.39 8.30 -7.09
CA VAL A 517 -2.23 8.24 -8.30
C VAL A 517 -3.63 7.74 -7.96
N ARG A 518 -3.74 6.67 -7.17
CA ARG A 518 -5.03 6.11 -6.74
C ARG A 518 -5.87 7.12 -5.97
N VAL A 519 -5.27 7.84 -5.03
CA VAL A 519 -5.96 8.87 -4.23
C VAL A 519 -6.41 10.04 -5.11
N LEU A 520 -5.56 10.53 -6.02
CA LEU A 520 -5.90 11.64 -6.91
C LEU A 520 -7.00 11.30 -7.92
N ARG A 521 -7.18 10.02 -8.24
CA ARG A 521 -8.26 9.54 -9.11
C ARG A 521 -9.59 9.35 -8.40
N ARG A 522 -9.62 9.37 -7.07
CA ARG A 522 -10.90 9.31 -6.35
C ARG A 522 -11.75 10.54 -6.72
N PRO A 523 -13.09 10.39 -6.81
CA PRO A 523 -13.96 11.53 -6.96
C PRO A 523 -13.68 12.59 -5.89
N PRO A 524 -13.88 13.89 -6.18
CA PRO A 524 -13.76 14.94 -5.19
C PRO A 524 -14.60 14.62 -3.94
N LEU A 525 -14.11 15.06 -2.78
CA LEU A 525 -14.82 14.83 -1.52
C LEU A 525 -16.25 15.38 -1.59
N ARG A 526 -17.19 14.55 -1.16
CA ARG A 526 -18.61 14.91 -1.11
C ARG A 526 -18.81 15.85 0.09
N SER A 527 -19.07 17.13 -0.20
CA SER A 527 -19.56 18.06 0.81
C SER A 527 -21.08 18.06 0.76
N GLU A 528 -21.74 17.51 1.78
CA GLU A 528 -23.21 17.47 1.86
C GLU A 528 -23.81 18.88 1.76
N ARG A 529 -23.21 19.85 2.45
CA ARG A 529 -23.60 21.27 2.36
C ARG A 529 -23.49 21.81 0.93
N LEU A 530 -22.41 21.50 0.22
CA LEU A 530 -22.22 21.95 -1.16
C LEU A 530 -23.19 21.25 -2.11
N THR A 531 -23.49 19.97 -1.87
CA THR A 531 -24.50 19.21 -2.63
C THR A 531 -25.89 19.80 -2.42
N MET A 532 -26.29 20.10 -1.18
CA MET A 532 -27.57 20.76 -0.90
C MET A 532 -27.64 22.12 -1.59
N HIS A 533 -26.61 22.95 -1.45
CA HIS A 533 -26.56 24.24 -2.13
C HIS A 533 -26.65 24.12 -3.66
N ALA A 534 -25.95 23.16 -4.26
CA ALA A 534 -26.00 22.91 -5.69
C ALA A 534 -27.39 22.43 -6.16
N LEU A 535 -28.08 21.61 -5.35
CA LEU A 535 -29.45 21.16 -5.60
C LEU A 535 -30.45 22.31 -5.47
N ASP A 536 -30.29 23.18 -4.47
CA ASP A 536 -31.16 24.36 -4.29
C ASP A 536 -31.08 25.29 -5.52
N LEU A 537 -29.87 25.61 -5.96
CA LEU A 537 -29.67 26.39 -7.19
C LEU A 537 -30.27 25.67 -8.41
N LEU A 538 -30.09 24.34 -8.50
CA LEU A 538 -30.54 23.56 -9.66
C LEU A 538 -32.06 23.58 -9.76
N ASN A 539 -32.76 23.41 -8.64
CA ASN A 539 -34.22 23.46 -8.56
C ASN A 539 -34.75 24.84 -8.98
N GLU A 540 -34.11 25.93 -8.52
CA GLU A 540 -34.48 27.29 -8.93
C GLU A 540 -34.28 27.50 -10.44
N ALA A 541 -33.12 27.10 -10.96
CA ALA A 541 -32.77 27.28 -12.37
C ALA A 541 -33.68 26.47 -13.31
N GLU A 542 -34.06 25.26 -12.91
CA GLU A 542 -35.01 24.43 -13.64
C GLU A 542 -36.40 25.06 -13.65
N HIS A 543 -36.87 25.57 -12.50
CA HIS A 543 -38.14 26.28 -12.42
C HIS A 543 -38.18 27.51 -13.35
N LEU A 544 -37.14 28.33 -13.31
CA LEU A 544 -37.04 29.53 -14.17
C LEU A 544 -36.94 29.16 -15.66
N TYR A 545 -36.21 28.11 -16.01
CA TYR A 545 -36.14 27.61 -17.38
C TYR A 545 -37.51 27.13 -17.88
N ASP A 546 -38.26 26.41 -17.06
CA ASP A 546 -39.62 25.97 -17.41
C ASP A 546 -40.57 27.16 -17.59
N MET A 547 -40.45 28.21 -16.76
CA MET A 547 -41.17 29.47 -16.96
C MET A 547 -40.81 30.15 -18.29
N GLU A 548 -39.54 30.18 -18.67
CA GLU A 548 -39.09 30.74 -19.95
C GLU A 548 -39.64 29.99 -21.16
N LEU A 549 -39.72 28.66 -21.08
CA LEU A 549 -40.36 27.84 -22.11
C LEU A 549 -41.86 28.13 -22.21
N LEU A 550 -42.56 28.27 -21.09
CA LEU A 550 -43.99 28.62 -21.04
C LEU A 550 -44.25 30.03 -21.59
N ALA A 551 -43.33 30.97 -21.39
CA ALA A 551 -43.42 32.34 -21.90
C ALA A 551 -43.18 32.46 -23.42
N GLY A 552 -43.04 31.34 -24.14
CA GLY A 552 -42.89 31.32 -25.60
C GLY A 552 -41.47 31.64 -26.09
N ALA A 553 -40.46 31.66 -25.21
CA ALA A 553 -39.07 31.92 -25.60
C ALA A 553 -38.51 30.89 -26.60
N ALA A 554 -39.13 29.70 -26.68
CA ALA A 554 -38.80 28.67 -27.67
C ALA A 554 -39.23 29.02 -29.11
N GLU A 555 -40.23 29.89 -29.28
CA GLU A 555 -40.72 30.36 -30.58
C GLU A 555 -40.06 31.68 -31.03
N ALA A 556 -39.20 32.26 -30.19
CA ALA A 556 -38.43 33.46 -30.50
C ALA A 556 -37.28 33.17 -31.49
N GLY A 557 -36.64 34.24 -31.98
CA GLY A 557 -35.63 34.17 -33.04
C GLY A 557 -34.42 33.25 -32.75
N PRO A 558 -33.62 32.89 -33.77
CA PRO A 558 -32.59 31.83 -33.70
C PRO A 558 -31.58 31.94 -32.55
N LYS A 559 -31.25 33.19 -32.15
CA LYS A 559 -30.33 33.47 -31.04
C LYS A 559 -30.89 33.04 -29.69
N MET A 560 -32.20 33.22 -29.46
CA MET A 560 -32.88 32.82 -28.22
C MET A 560 -32.94 31.30 -28.10
N GLN A 561 -33.28 30.61 -29.19
CA GLN A 561 -33.30 29.15 -29.25
C GLN A 561 -31.93 28.54 -28.96
N GLN A 562 -30.85 29.15 -29.47
CA GLN A 562 -29.49 28.71 -29.20
C GLN A 562 -29.14 28.87 -27.71
N THR A 563 -29.48 30.00 -27.08
CA THR A 563 -29.25 30.20 -25.64
C THR A 563 -30.01 29.19 -24.79
N LEU A 564 -31.30 28.94 -25.07
CA LEU A 564 -32.11 27.96 -24.35
C LEU A 564 -31.56 26.53 -24.49
N GLN A 565 -31.01 26.19 -25.67
CA GLN A 565 -30.36 24.89 -25.87
C GLN A 565 -29.08 24.74 -25.02
N VAL A 566 -28.26 25.79 -24.92
CA VAL A 566 -27.07 25.79 -24.05
C VAL A 566 -27.47 25.69 -22.58
N VAL A 567 -28.50 26.43 -22.15
CA VAL A 567 -29.09 26.33 -20.80
C VAL A 567 -29.49 24.88 -20.50
N ARG A 568 -30.24 24.24 -21.41
CA ARG A 568 -30.71 22.86 -21.26
C ARG A 568 -29.57 21.86 -21.13
N VAL A 569 -28.51 22.00 -21.92
CA VAL A 569 -27.31 21.14 -21.84
C VAL A 569 -26.62 21.31 -20.48
N ASN A 570 -26.48 22.55 -20.00
CA ASN A 570 -25.84 22.82 -18.72
C ASN A 570 -26.67 22.33 -17.52
N LEU A 571 -28.00 22.49 -17.55
CA LEU A 571 -28.88 21.94 -16.50
C LEU A 571 -28.80 20.41 -16.44
N ARG A 572 -28.86 19.74 -17.60
CA ARG A 572 -28.71 18.28 -17.67
C ARG A 572 -27.36 17.84 -17.10
N ARG A 573 -26.29 18.52 -17.51
CA ARG A 573 -24.94 18.21 -17.03
C ARG A 573 -24.80 18.45 -15.53
N ALA A 574 -25.35 19.55 -15.01
CA ALA A 574 -25.36 19.84 -13.59
C ALA A 574 -26.08 18.74 -12.80
N ARG A 575 -27.23 18.26 -13.28
CA ARG A 575 -27.99 17.16 -12.69
C ARG A 575 -27.22 15.84 -12.67
N GLU A 576 -26.54 15.51 -13.76
CA GLU A 576 -25.71 14.29 -13.85
C GLU A 576 -24.56 14.30 -12.84
N ILE A 577 -23.92 15.46 -12.64
CA ILE A 577 -22.70 15.54 -11.83
C ILE A 577 -22.93 16.03 -10.40
N VAL A 578 -24.15 16.40 -10.00
CA VAL A 578 -24.40 17.08 -8.71
C VAL A 578 -23.91 16.28 -7.49
N HIS A 579 -24.00 14.95 -7.54
CA HIS A 579 -23.55 14.09 -6.45
C HIS A 579 -22.04 13.80 -6.46
N GLU A 580 -21.36 14.01 -7.59
CA GLU A 580 -19.93 13.73 -7.77
C GLU A 580 -19.07 15.00 -7.74
N ARG A 581 -19.60 16.10 -8.26
CA ARG A 581 -18.93 17.39 -8.44
C ARG A 581 -19.90 18.54 -8.10
N PRO A 582 -20.41 18.61 -6.86
CA PRO A 582 -21.44 19.58 -6.48
C PRO A 582 -21.01 21.04 -6.71
N GLY A 583 -19.72 21.38 -6.53
CA GLY A 583 -19.22 22.72 -6.84
C GLY A 583 -19.25 23.06 -8.34
N THR A 584 -18.94 22.10 -9.21
CA THR A 584 -19.07 22.29 -10.66
C THR A 584 -20.53 22.38 -11.07
N ALA A 585 -21.40 21.56 -10.50
CA ALA A 585 -22.85 21.66 -10.71
C ALA A 585 -23.35 23.06 -10.30
N ALA A 586 -23.02 23.53 -9.10
CA ALA A 586 -23.39 24.88 -8.63
C ALA A 586 -22.90 25.99 -9.57
N ALA A 587 -21.67 25.91 -10.10
CA ALA A 587 -21.12 26.88 -11.03
C ALA A 587 -21.83 26.87 -12.41
N LEU A 588 -22.14 25.67 -12.93
CA LEU A 588 -22.94 25.52 -14.16
C LEU A 588 -24.33 26.12 -13.97
N THR A 589 -24.99 25.77 -12.88
CA THR A 589 -26.32 26.27 -12.53
C THR A 589 -26.33 27.78 -12.31
N SER A 590 -25.33 28.35 -11.63
CA SER A 590 -25.19 29.80 -11.45
C SER A 590 -25.00 30.52 -12.79
N SER A 591 -24.36 29.87 -13.76
CA SER A 591 -24.22 30.42 -15.11
C SER A 591 -25.54 30.37 -15.87
N VAL A 592 -26.34 29.32 -15.68
CA VAL A 592 -27.70 29.22 -16.21
C VAL A 592 -28.61 30.30 -15.62
N LEU A 593 -28.61 30.49 -14.29
CA LEU A 593 -29.41 31.52 -13.61
C LEU A 593 -29.11 32.92 -14.16
N ARG A 594 -27.82 33.23 -14.38
CA ARG A 594 -27.42 34.51 -15.02
C ARG A 594 -27.99 34.67 -16.43
N TRP A 595 -27.94 33.64 -17.25
CA TRP A 595 -28.53 33.71 -18.59
C TRP A 595 -30.06 33.87 -18.54
N LEU A 596 -30.74 33.14 -17.66
CA LEU A 596 -32.20 33.26 -17.52
C LEU A 596 -32.62 34.66 -17.03
N ASP A 597 -31.84 35.26 -16.13
CA ASP A 597 -32.06 36.64 -15.68
C ASP A 597 -31.85 37.65 -16.82
N GLU A 598 -30.78 37.51 -17.61
CA GLU A 598 -30.54 38.33 -18.81
C GLU A 598 -31.70 38.23 -19.83
N LEU A 599 -32.26 37.03 -20.02
CA LEU A 599 -33.42 36.83 -20.90
C LEU A 599 -34.68 37.49 -20.38
N ASN A 600 -34.93 37.39 -19.07
CA ASN A 600 -36.07 38.03 -18.42
C ASN A 600 -35.95 39.56 -18.47
N ALA A 601 -34.77 40.11 -18.20
CA ALA A 601 -34.50 41.54 -18.30
C ALA A 601 -34.73 42.07 -19.73
N ALA A 602 -34.18 41.39 -20.74
CA ALA A 602 -34.38 41.76 -22.14
C ALA A 602 -35.87 41.74 -22.55
N ARG A 603 -36.67 40.82 -21.99
CA ARG A 603 -38.11 40.78 -22.22
C ARG A 603 -38.83 41.98 -21.59
N ARG A 604 -38.47 42.35 -20.36
CA ARG A 604 -39.06 43.51 -19.67
C ARG A 604 -38.79 44.81 -20.42
N ASP A 605 -37.56 45.00 -20.90
CA ASP A 605 -37.20 46.17 -21.71
C ASP A 605 -38.05 46.26 -23.00
N VAL A 606 -38.32 45.13 -23.66
CA VAL A 606 -39.20 45.09 -24.86
C VAL A 606 -40.66 45.35 -24.50
N ALA A 607 -41.13 44.88 -23.34
CA ALA A 607 -42.49 45.10 -22.88
C ALA A 607 -42.75 46.52 -22.35
N GLU A 608 -41.73 47.22 -21.86
CA GLU A 608 -41.81 48.62 -21.40
C GLU A 608 -41.60 49.64 -22.53
N ALA A 609 -40.92 49.25 -23.62
CA ALA A 609 -40.68 50.09 -24.78
C ALA A 609 -41.80 50.06 -25.84
N GLY A 610 -42.75 49.13 -25.73
CA GLY A 610 -43.95 49.01 -26.57
C GLY A 610 -45.20 49.46 -25.84
#